data_AF-A0AAW2M814-F1
#
_entry.id   AF-A0AAW2M814-F1
#
_cell.length_a   1.000
_cell.length_b   1.000
_cell.length_c   1.000
_cell.angle_alpha   90.00
_cell.angle_beta   90.00
_cell.angle_gamma   90.00
#
_symmetry.space_group_name_H-M   'P 1'
#
loop_
_entity.id
_entity.type
_entity.pdbx_description
1 polymer ?
#
loop_
_entity_poly.entity_id
_entity_poly.type
_entity_poly.pdbx_seq_one_letter_code
_entity_poly.pdbx_strand_id
1 'polypeptide(L)'
;MVHEQLKDISNFFNLSVVPYISTQPLSNPIPTVAMELTPQQLKAHDGADPSKPIYVAIRGRIYDVTSGKSFYGPGGSYCVFAGKDASRALAKMSKEESDVVPNLEGLTEKEIGVLDDWEKKFQAKYPIVGTVTSD
;
A
#
# COMPACT_ATOMS: atom_id res chain seq x y z
N MET A 1 -18.87 -6.86 -12.74
CA MET A 1 -18.28 -6.70 -11.40
C MET A 1 -16.80 -6.33 -11.43
N VAL A 2 -15.94 -6.97 -12.25
CA VAL A 2 -14.51 -6.58 -12.36
C VAL A 2 -14.29 -5.15 -12.90
N HIS A 3 -15.10 -4.68 -13.85
CA HIS A 3 -14.96 -3.35 -14.45
C HIS A 3 -15.21 -2.16 -13.52
N GLU A 4 -15.92 -2.36 -12.41
CA GLU A 4 -16.28 -1.29 -11.46
C GLU A 4 -15.17 -1.10 -10.42
N GLN A 5 -14.58 -2.21 -9.94
CA GLN A 5 -13.41 -2.22 -9.06
C GLN A 5 -12.21 -1.53 -9.71
N LEU A 6 -12.00 -1.72 -11.02
CA LEU A 6 -10.94 -1.07 -11.80
C LEU A 6 -11.05 0.47 -11.81
N LYS A 7 -12.28 1.00 -11.83
CA LYS A 7 -12.54 2.44 -11.81
C LYS A 7 -12.30 3.02 -10.42
N ASP A 8 -12.67 2.31 -9.36
CA ASP A 8 -12.45 2.74 -7.97
C ASP A 8 -10.95 2.87 -7.63
N ILE A 9 -10.14 1.86 -7.98
CA ILE A 9 -8.71 1.89 -7.66
C ILE A 9 -8.01 2.94 -8.53
N SER A 10 -8.42 3.13 -9.80
CA SER A 10 -7.90 4.23 -10.63
C SER A 10 -8.30 5.61 -10.09
N ASN A 11 -9.53 5.77 -9.59
CA ASN A 11 -10.01 7.01 -8.97
C ASN A 11 -9.32 7.33 -7.64
N PHE A 12 -8.83 6.32 -6.92
CA PHE A 12 -8.08 6.48 -5.67
C PHE A 12 -6.82 7.36 -5.82
N PHE A 13 -6.19 7.39 -7.00
CA PHE A 13 -5.08 8.31 -7.29
C PHE A 13 -5.47 9.54 -8.13
N ASN A 14 -6.64 9.54 -8.77
CA ASN A 14 -7.11 10.71 -9.53
C ASN A 14 -7.66 11.82 -8.61
N LEU A 15 -7.90 11.53 -7.33
CA LEU A 15 -8.20 12.51 -6.29
C LEU A 15 -6.89 13.05 -5.68
N SER A 16 -6.16 13.88 -6.42
CA SER A 16 -5.04 14.67 -5.87
C SER A 16 -4.90 16.00 -6.63
N VAL A 17 -5.83 16.90 -6.36
CA VAL A 17 -5.47 18.31 -6.10
C VAL A 17 -6.05 18.68 -4.75
N VAL A 18 -5.56 18.00 -3.70
CA VAL A 18 -5.47 18.65 -2.40
C VAL A 18 -4.09 19.33 -2.37
N PRO A 19 -3.99 20.63 -2.07
CA PRO A 19 -2.71 21.29 -1.91
C PRO A 19 -2.05 20.67 -0.69
N TYR A 20 -1.18 19.71 -0.92
CA TYR A 20 -0.23 19.25 0.06
C TYR A 20 0.70 20.42 0.33
N ILE A 21 0.45 21.16 1.42
CA ILE A 21 1.44 22.08 1.98
C ILE A 21 2.57 21.19 2.53
N SER A 22 3.43 20.72 1.62
CA SER A 22 4.69 20.06 1.92
C SER A 22 5.69 21.12 2.31
N THR A 23 5.96 21.26 3.60
CA THR A 23 7.14 21.99 4.07
C THR A 23 8.35 21.07 4.26
N GLN A 24 8.37 19.87 3.67
CA GLN A 24 9.55 19.01 3.75
C GLN A 24 10.25 18.90 2.40
N PRO A 25 11.51 19.39 2.30
CA PRO A 25 12.28 19.29 1.06
C PRO A 25 12.56 17.83 0.72
N LEU A 26 12.53 17.55 -0.58
CA LEU A 26 12.74 16.24 -1.21
C LEU A 26 14.22 15.79 -1.11
N SER A 27 14.78 15.76 0.09
CA SER A 27 16.21 15.54 0.33
C SER A 27 16.49 14.94 1.71
N ASN A 28 15.68 13.99 2.18
CA ASN A 28 16.10 13.17 3.31
C ASN A 28 16.81 11.92 2.76
N PRO A 29 18.08 11.66 3.16
CA PRO A 29 18.73 10.41 2.82
C PRO A 29 17.85 9.26 3.32
N ILE A 30 17.69 8.22 2.50
CA ILE A 30 16.99 6.99 2.88
C ILE A 30 17.51 6.61 4.28
N PRO A 31 16.67 6.63 5.34
CA PRO A 31 17.15 6.28 6.66
C PRO A 31 17.72 4.86 6.56
N THR A 32 19.01 4.73 6.86
CA THR A 32 19.82 3.52 6.63
C THR A 32 19.46 2.38 7.59
N VAL A 33 18.36 2.53 8.33
CA VAL A 33 17.71 1.52 9.16
C VAL A 33 16.29 1.36 8.62
N ALA A 34 16.14 0.61 7.54
CA ALA A 34 14.81 0.18 7.09
C ALA A 34 14.19 -0.68 8.19
N MET A 35 12.97 -0.36 8.65
CA MET A 35 12.31 -1.22 9.64
C MET A 35 12.02 -2.57 8.99
N GLU A 36 12.36 -3.66 9.67
CA GLU A 36 12.01 -5.01 9.23
C GLU A 36 10.82 -5.47 10.05
N LEU A 37 9.68 -5.69 9.39
CA LEU A 37 8.48 -6.21 10.04
C LEU A 37 8.14 -7.58 9.46
N THR A 38 7.82 -8.53 10.33
CA THR A 38 7.17 -9.77 9.88
C THR A 38 5.73 -9.47 9.44
N PRO A 39 5.09 -10.33 8.63
CA PRO A 39 3.67 -10.16 8.27
C PRO A 39 2.75 -10.04 9.50
N GLN A 40 3.11 -10.68 10.61
CA GLN A 40 2.36 -10.61 11.86
C GLN A 40 2.51 -9.25 12.54
N GLN A 41 3.71 -8.67 12.54
CA GLN A 41 3.95 -7.33 13.06
C GLN A 41 3.31 -6.26 12.18
N LEU A 42 3.36 -6.43 10.85
CA LEU A 42 2.70 -5.53 9.90
C LEU A 42 1.19 -5.45 10.17
N LYS A 43 0.55 -6.57 10.52
CA LYS A 43 -0.89 -6.61 10.85
C LYS A 43 -1.29 -5.71 12.01
N ALA A 44 -0.37 -5.38 12.92
CA ALA A 44 -0.64 -4.44 14.01
C ALA A 44 -0.79 -2.98 13.55
N HIS A 45 -0.54 -2.70 12.26
CA HIS A 45 -0.60 -1.39 11.60
C HIS A 45 -1.75 -1.33 10.57
N ASP A 46 -2.87 -1.97 10.87
CA ASP A 46 -4.10 -1.97 10.06
C ASP A 46 -4.96 -0.71 10.22
N GLY A 47 -4.56 0.21 11.10
CA GLY A 47 -5.29 1.43 11.42
C GLY A 47 -6.43 1.28 12.41
N ALA A 48 -6.63 0.09 13.01
CA ALA A 48 -7.57 -0.09 14.10
C ALA A 48 -7.18 0.73 15.34
N ASP A 49 -5.88 0.84 15.62
CA ASP A 49 -5.35 1.74 16.65
C ASP A 49 -5.09 3.12 16.03
N PRO A 50 -5.84 4.17 16.43
CA PRO A 50 -5.66 5.51 15.88
C PRO A 50 -4.32 6.16 16.26
N SER A 51 -3.62 5.61 17.25
CA SER A 51 -2.31 6.08 17.74
C SER A 51 -1.14 5.48 16.94
N LYS A 52 -1.40 4.46 16.11
CA LYS A 52 -0.39 3.81 15.29
C LYS A 52 -0.45 4.28 13.84
N PRO A 53 0.70 4.30 13.15
CA PRO A 53 0.71 4.51 11.71
C PRO A 53 0.09 3.31 10.99
N ILE A 54 -0.44 3.58 9.79
CA ILE A 54 -1.06 2.58 8.91
C ILE A 54 -0.06 2.20 7.84
N TYR A 55 0.22 0.91 7.73
CA TYR A 55 1.21 0.38 6.80
C TYR A 55 0.57 -0.51 5.74
N VAL A 56 1.09 -0.44 4.52
CA VAL A 56 0.74 -1.35 3.43
C VAL A 56 2.03 -1.83 2.81
N ALA A 57 2.15 -3.15 2.60
CA ALA A 57 3.30 -3.70 1.91
C ALA A 57 2.99 -3.96 0.43
N ILE A 58 3.96 -3.65 -0.43
CA ILE A 58 3.96 -3.94 -1.87
C ILE A 58 5.35 -4.46 -2.24
N ARG A 59 5.42 -5.65 -2.81
CA ARG A 59 6.61 -6.44 -3.10
C ARG A 59 7.54 -6.55 -1.89
N GLY A 60 6.95 -6.74 -0.71
CA GLY A 60 7.70 -6.75 0.55
C GLY A 60 8.29 -5.40 0.95
N ARG A 61 7.94 -4.26 0.31
CA ARG A 61 8.31 -2.92 0.77
C ARG A 61 7.16 -2.31 1.54
N ILE A 62 7.43 -1.75 2.71
CA ILE A 62 6.43 -1.19 3.61
C ILE A 62 6.30 0.30 3.34
N TYR A 63 5.09 0.73 2.96
CA TYR A 63 4.73 2.12 2.73
C TYR A 63 3.90 2.65 3.90
N ASP A 64 4.25 3.84 4.38
CA ASP A 64 3.44 4.56 5.36
C ASP A 64 2.29 5.29 4.66
N VAL A 65 1.09 4.74 4.82
CA VAL A 65 -0.14 5.26 4.22
C VAL A 65 -1.02 5.99 5.25
N THR A 66 -0.45 6.38 6.39
CA THR A 66 -1.18 7.08 7.47
C THR A 66 -1.81 8.38 6.98
N SER A 67 -1.18 9.09 6.03
CA SER A 67 -1.75 10.27 5.37
C SER A 67 -3.04 9.97 4.60
N GLY A 68 -3.26 8.72 4.20
CA GLY A 68 -4.46 8.19 3.57
C GLY A 68 -5.42 7.49 4.53
N LYS A 69 -5.42 7.81 5.84
CA LYS A 69 -6.26 7.14 6.86
C LYS A 69 -7.74 7.05 6.51
N SER A 70 -8.32 8.01 5.79
CA SER A 70 -9.71 7.94 5.33
C SER A 70 -10.00 6.77 4.36
N PHE A 71 -8.96 6.27 3.70
CA PHE A 71 -9.03 5.20 2.71
C PHE A 71 -8.62 3.84 3.28
N TYR A 72 -7.52 3.81 4.04
CA TYR A 72 -6.94 2.58 4.59
C TYR A 72 -7.35 2.30 6.03
N GLY A 73 -7.84 3.30 6.76
CA GLY A 73 -8.33 3.10 8.12
C GLY A 73 -9.66 2.37 8.17
N PRO A 74 -10.16 2.04 9.37
CA PRO A 74 -11.41 1.33 9.58
C PRO A 74 -12.59 2.00 8.85
N GLY A 75 -13.32 1.23 8.05
CA GLY A 75 -14.44 1.71 7.25
C GLY A 75 -14.05 2.39 5.92
N GLY A 76 -12.77 2.57 5.64
CA GLY A 76 -12.28 3.06 4.36
C GLY A 76 -12.37 1.99 3.25
N SER A 77 -12.48 2.43 1.99
CA SER A 77 -12.64 1.54 0.84
C SER A 77 -11.44 0.61 0.56
N TYR A 78 -10.31 0.86 1.22
CA TYR A 78 -9.04 0.14 1.06
C TYR A 78 -8.51 -0.41 2.38
N CYS A 79 -9.36 -0.47 3.42
CA CYS A 79 -8.99 -1.01 4.72
C CYS A 79 -8.48 -2.46 4.65
N VAL A 80 -8.91 -3.22 3.64
CA VAL A 80 -8.51 -4.62 3.43
C VAL A 80 -7.00 -4.78 3.18
N PHE A 81 -6.34 -3.72 2.71
CA PHE A 81 -4.90 -3.69 2.42
C PHE A 81 -4.05 -3.27 3.63
N ALA A 82 -4.67 -2.60 4.61
CA ALA A 82 -3.97 -2.08 5.77
C ALA A 82 -3.39 -3.23 6.62
N GLY A 83 -2.14 -3.07 7.05
CA GLY A 83 -1.40 -4.05 7.83
C GLY A 83 -1.03 -5.33 7.07
N LYS A 84 -1.12 -5.34 5.74
CA LYS A 84 -0.87 -6.54 4.92
C LYS A 84 -0.04 -6.24 3.68
N ASP A 85 0.45 -7.30 3.04
CA ASP A 85 1.03 -7.20 1.71
C ASP A 85 -0.07 -7.33 0.65
N ALA A 86 -0.31 -6.23 -0.06
CA ALA A 86 -1.37 -6.09 -1.06
C ALA A 86 -0.86 -6.33 -2.49
N SER A 87 0.34 -6.89 -2.67
CA SER A 87 0.96 -6.98 -4.00
C SER A 87 0.11 -7.73 -5.01
N ARG A 88 -0.39 -8.91 -4.64
CA ARG A 88 -1.23 -9.71 -5.54
C ARG A 88 -2.57 -9.03 -5.78
N ALA A 89 -3.18 -8.46 -4.75
CA ALA A 89 -4.43 -7.72 -4.86
C ALA A 89 -4.30 -6.53 -5.82
N LEU A 90 -3.22 -5.76 -5.74
CA LEU A 90 -2.94 -4.65 -6.65
C LEU A 90 -2.66 -5.13 -8.08
N ALA A 91 -1.89 -6.20 -8.25
CA ALA A 91 -1.62 -6.81 -9.55
C ALA A 91 -2.91 -7.26 -10.26
N LYS A 92 -3.80 -7.91 -9.52
CA LYS A 92 -5.11 -8.38 -9.99
C LYS A 92 -6.18 -7.30 -10.01
N MET A 93 -5.88 -6.11 -9.47
CA MET A 93 -6.82 -5.03 -9.24
C MET A 93 -8.07 -5.50 -8.46
N SER A 94 -7.83 -6.34 -7.45
CA SER A 94 -8.81 -6.99 -6.59
C SER A 94 -8.78 -6.36 -5.20
N LYS A 95 -9.91 -6.40 -4.49
CA LYS A 95 -10.04 -6.02 -3.07
C LYS A 95 -10.46 -7.21 -2.21
N GLU A 96 -10.43 -8.40 -2.78
CA GLU A 96 -10.77 -9.63 -2.07
C GLU A 96 -9.68 -9.95 -1.05
N GLU A 97 -10.06 -10.25 0.19
CA GLU A 97 -9.10 -10.56 1.26
C GLU A 97 -8.18 -11.75 0.90
N SER A 98 -8.71 -12.72 0.16
CA SER A 98 -7.97 -13.88 -0.36
C SER A 98 -6.84 -13.51 -1.34
N ASP A 99 -6.95 -12.36 -2.01
CA ASP A 99 -5.93 -11.84 -2.92
C ASP A 99 -4.93 -10.90 -2.20
N VAL A 100 -5.16 -10.51 -0.95
CA VAL A 100 -4.24 -9.66 -0.16
C VAL A 100 -3.15 -10.51 0.46
N VAL A 101 -2.29 -11.01 -0.43
CA VAL A 101 -1.15 -11.87 -0.09
C VAL A 101 0.12 -11.37 -0.82
N PRO A 102 1.31 -11.63 -0.24
CA PRO A 102 2.58 -11.29 -0.89
C PRO A 102 2.88 -12.16 -2.13
N ASN A 103 2.16 -13.28 -2.32
CA ASN A 103 2.49 -14.25 -3.36
C ASN A 103 2.14 -13.75 -4.78
N LEU A 104 3.16 -13.61 -5.62
CA LEU A 104 3.04 -13.20 -7.03
C LEU A 104 3.05 -14.37 -8.01
N GLU A 105 3.15 -15.61 -7.52
CA GLU A 105 3.11 -16.79 -8.39
C GLU A 105 1.78 -16.91 -9.13
N GLY A 106 1.86 -17.32 -10.40
CA GLY A 106 0.69 -17.49 -11.27
C GLY A 106 0.08 -16.18 -11.79
N LEU A 107 0.71 -15.02 -11.54
CA LEU A 107 0.33 -13.77 -12.20
C LEU A 107 0.87 -13.72 -13.64
N THR A 108 0.08 -13.18 -14.54
CA THR A 108 0.46 -12.91 -15.93
C THR A 108 1.36 -11.68 -16.04
N GLU A 109 2.13 -11.56 -17.12
CA GLU A 109 2.98 -10.38 -17.38
C GLU A 109 2.19 -9.07 -17.37
N LYS A 110 0.92 -9.10 -17.78
CA LYS A 110 0.03 -7.94 -17.72
C LYS A 110 -0.28 -7.52 -16.28
N GLU A 111 -0.60 -8.47 -15.41
CA GLU A 111 -0.86 -8.22 -13.98
C GLU A 111 0.40 -7.74 -13.27
N ILE A 112 1.57 -8.28 -13.63
CA ILE A 112 2.86 -7.78 -13.14
C ILE A 112 3.10 -6.34 -13.59
N GLY A 113 2.85 -6.00 -14.86
CA GLY A 113 2.96 -4.62 -15.35
C GLY A 113 2.04 -3.65 -14.61
N VAL A 114 0.82 -4.10 -14.29
CA VAL A 114 -0.11 -3.33 -13.44
C VAL A 114 0.47 -3.10 -12.05
N LEU A 115 1.06 -4.13 -11.43
CA LEU A 115 1.72 -4.01 -10.12
C LEU A 115 2.89 -3.02 -10.16
N ASP A 116 3.71 -3.04 -11.22
CA ASP A 116 4.79 -2.07 -11.41
C ASP A 116 4.28 -0.62 -11.46
N ASP A 117 3.17 -0.37 -12.15
CA ASP A 117 2.54 0.95 -12.17
C ASP A 117 1.99 1.35 -10.79
N TRP A 118 1.42 0.40 -10.03
CA TRP A 118 0.99 0.65 -8.65
C TRP A 118 2.16 0.98 -7.74
N GLU A 119 3.23 0.20 -7.79
CA GLU A 119 4.44 0.41 -6.96
C GLU A 119 5.01 1.82 -7.18
N LYS A 120 5.12 2.28 -8.43
CA LYS A 120 5.59 3.64 -8.75
C LYS A 120 4.68 4.72 -8.18
N LYS A 121 3.36 4.56 -8.27
CA LYS A 121 2.40 5.52 -7.71
C LYS A 121 2.48 5.59 -6.19
N PHE A 122 2.63 4.43 -5.53
CA PHE A 122 2.82 4.38 -4.09
C PHE A 122 4.14 5.03 -3.68
N GLN A 123 5.23 4.73 -4.39
CA GLN A 123 6.54 5.33 -4.12
C GLN A 123 6.55 6.85 -4.31
N ALA A 124 5.76 7.38 -5.24
CA ALA A 124 5.62 8.82 -5.44
C ALA A 124 4.76 9.52 -4.36
N LYS A 125 3.81 8.79 -3.76
CA LYS A 125 2.81 9.35 -2.83
C LYS A 125 3.13 9.11 -1.35
N TYR A 126 3.75 7.99 -1.03
CA TYR A 126 3.98 7.51 0.32
C TYR A 126 5.45 7.16 0.54
N PRO A 127 6.02 7.49 1.71
CA PRO A 127 7.38 7.12 2.02
C PRO A 127 7.48 5.61 2.29
N ILE A 128 8.56 5.00 1.79
CA ILE A 128 8.95 3.64 2.17
C ILE A 128 9.63 3.72 3.53
N VAL A 129 9.09 3.00 4.50
CA VAL A 129 9.58 3.02 5.88
C VAL A 129 10.30 1.73 6.27
N GLY A 130 10.14 0.66 5.48
CA GLY A 130 10.71 -0.65 5.80
C GLY A 130 10.51 -1.72 4.74
N THR A 131 10.80 -2.95 5.13
CA THR A 131 10.59 -4.17 4.35
C THR A 131 9.93 -5.26 5.18
N VAL A 132 9.14 -6.11 4.52
CA VAL A 132 8.55 -7.29 5.11
C VAL A 132 9.58 -8.42 5.02
N THR A 133 9.94 -8.98 6.17
CA THR A 133 10.83 -10.15 6.24
C THR A 133 10.01 -11.43 6.30
N SER A 134 10.48 -12.46 5.59
CA SER A 134 10.02 -13.83 5.81
C SER A 134 10.72 -14.35 7.05
N ASP A 135 9.96 -14.72 8.08
CA ASP A 135 10.47 -15.40 9.27
C ASP A 135 11.03 -16.78 8.93
#